data_AF-A0A7C4HJE5-F1
#
_entry.id   AF-A0A7C4HJE5-F1
#
_cell.length_a   1.000
_cell.length_b   1.000
_cell.length_c   1.000
_cell.angle_alpha   90.00
_cell.angle_beta   90.00
_cell.angle_gamma   90.00
#
_symmetry.space_group_name_H-M   'P 1'
#
loop_
_entity.id
_entity.type
_entity.pdbx_description
1 polymer ?
#
loop_
_entity_poly.entity_id
_entity_poly.type
_entity_poly.pdbx_seq_one_letter_code
_entity_poly.pdbx_strand_id
1 'polypeptide(L)'
;MCFNHAWCNEHDVSPYFASEVITSAPSNWVELLKDVLREVYWLFEHYTLARYPIVRGRRIWQPSKEYRREQAEEAIRSAEKALLVISNYLRENFGV
;
A
#
# COMPACT_ATOMS: atom_id res chain seq x y z
N MET A 1 22.12 3.91 -14.15
CA MET A 1 21.53 4.92 -13.25
C MET A 1 20.25 5.42 -13.93
N CYS A 2 19.09 4.92 -13.51
CA CYS A 2 17.83 5.26 -14.17
C CYS A 2 17.10 6.33 -13.36
N PHE A 3 17.36 7.59 -13.73
CA PHE A 3 16.45 8.70 -13.47
C PHE A 3 15.30 8.57 -14.47
N ASN A 4 14.18 7.95 -14.07
CA ASN A 4 12.85 8.15 -14.67
C ASN A 4 11.81 7.41 -13.82
N HIS A 5 10.87 8.17 -13.24
CA HIS A 5 9.78 7.73 -12.36
C HIS A 5 8.74 6.79 -13.02
N ALA A 6 9.02 6.24 -14.20
CA ALA A 6 8.01 5.66 -15.09
C ALA A 6 7.93 4.12 -15.12
N TRP A 7 8.76 3.39 -14.36
CA TRP A 7 8.87 1.92 -14.49
C TRP A 7 8.53 1.12 -13.21
N CYS A 8 7.79 1.70 -12.26
CA CYS A 8 7.26 0.96 -11.09
C CYS A 8 5.72 0.90 -11.06
N ASN A 9 5.02 1.48 -12.04
CA ASN A 9 3.55 1.54 -12.01
C ASN A 9 2.85 0.31 -12.61
N GLU A 10 3.54 -0.58 -13.33
CA GLU A 10 2.89 -1.80 -13.84
C GLU A 10 2.40 -2.73 -12.73
N HIS A 11 3.07 -2.69 -11.56
CA HIS A 11 2.67 -3.48 -10.39
C HIS A 11 1.74 -2.71 -9.45
N ASP A 12 1.45 -1.44 -9.72
CA ASP A 12 0.49 -0.67 -8.93
C ASP A 12 -0.93 -1.00 -9.39
N VAL A 13 -1.58 -1.89 -8.64
CA VAL A 13 -2.97 -2.29 -8.86
C VAL A 13 -3.98 -1.37 -8.16
N SER A 14 -3.51 -0.33 -7.45
CA SER A 14 -4.36 0.58 -6.68
C SER A 14 -5.44 1.26 -7.54
N PRO A 15 -5.15 1.74 -8.78
CA PRO A 15 -6.18 2.33 -9.64
C PRO A 15 -7.27 1.34 -10.03
N TYR A 16 -6.89 0.09 -10.34
CA TYR A 16 -7.83 -0.98 -10.69
C TYR A 16 -8.67 -1.41 -9.49
N PHE A 17 -8.07 -1.50 -8.30
CA PHE A 17 -8.81 -1.76 -7.07
C PHE A 17 -9.85 -0.68 -6.81
N ALA A 18 -9.48 0.59 -6.99
CA ALA A 18 -10.43 1.69 -6.87
C ALA A 18 -11.55 1.62 -7.92
N SER A 19 -11.22 1.36 -9.19
CA SER A 19 -12.19 1.40 -10.29
C SER A 19 -13.14 0.21 -10.33
N GLU A 20 -12.68 -0.98 -9.96
CA GLU A 20 -13.48 -2.21 -10.07
C GLU A 20 -14.08 -2.64 -8.73
N VAL A 21 -13.29 -2.57 -7.65
CA VAL A 21 -13.71 -3.12 -6.35
C VAL A 21 -14.49 -2.09 -5.55
N ILE A 22 -13.96 -0.86 -5.37
CA ILE A 22 -14.60 0.15 -4.51
C ILE A 22 -15.90 0.68 -5.13
N THR A 23 -15.91 0.96 -6.43
CA THR A 23 -17.10 1.47 -7.14
C THR A 23 -18.26 0.48 -7.15
N SER A 24 -17.97 -0.82 -7.17
CA SER A 24 -18.95 -1.91 -7.26
C SER A 24 -19.29 -2.51 -5.90
N ALA A 25 -18.63 -2.08 -4.83
CA ALA A 25 -18.86 -2.58 -3.49
C ALA A 25 -20.23 -2.11 -2.93
N PRO A 26 -20.88 -2.91 -2.08
CA PRO A 26 -22.02 -2.46 -1.31
C PRO A 26 -21.66 -1.21 -0.47
N SER A 27 -22.64 -0.32 -0.28
CA SER A 27 -22.40 1.00 0.32
C SER A 27 -21.79 0.95 1.73
N ASN A 28 -22.09 -0.08 2.52
CA ASN A 28 -21.53 -0.30 3.85
C ASN A 28 -20.02 -0.64 3.83
N TRP A 29 -19.49 -1.09 2.68
CA TRP A 29 -18.08 -1.48 2.52
C TRP A 29 -17.21 -0.40 1.89
N VAL A 30 -17.80 0.57 1.19
CA VAL A 30 -17.05 1.56 0.39
C VAL A 30 -16.01 2.31 1.21
N GLU A 31 -16.37 2.87 2.36
CA GLU A 31 -15.41 3.63 3.18
C GLU A 31 -14.32 2.73 3.79
N LEU A 32 -14.65 1.51 4.20
CA LEU A 32 -13.67 0.54 4.68
C LEU A 32 -12.66 0.15 3.58
N LEU A 33 -13.11 -0.01 2.34
CA LEU A 33 -12.24 -0.33 1.21
C LEU A 33 -11.40 0.87 0.76
N LYS A 34 -11.91 2.10 0.91
CA LYS A 34 -11.10 3.32 0.74
C LYS A 34 -10.01 3.43 1.82
N ASP A 35 -10.30 3.03 3.06
CA ASP A 35 -9.29 2.94 4.11
C ASP A 35 -8.19 1.95 3.71
N VAL A 36 -8.56 0.75 3.27
CA VAL A 36 -7.62 -0.26 2.76
C VAL A 36 -6.73 0.31 1.66
N LEU A 37 -7.31 1.00 0.67
CA LEU A 37 -6.55 1.61 -0.42
C LEU A 37 -5.49 2.59 0.11
N ARG A 38 -5.82 3.40 1.12
CA ARG A 38 -4.87 4.34 1.74
C ARG A 38 -3.73 3.61 2.45
N GLU A 39 -4.05 2.59 3.25
CA GLU A 39 -3.05 1.77 3.96
C GLU A 39 -2.09 1.08 2.98
N VAL A 40 -2.64 0.47 1.92
CA VAL A 40 -1.86 -0.25 0.90
C VAL A 40 -1.00 0.71 0.07
N TYR A 41 -1.53 1.87 -0.31
CA TYR A 41 -0.76 2.88 -1.03
C TYR A 41 0.45 3.36 -0.21
N TRP A 42 0.25 3.60 1.09
CA TRP A 42 1.36 3.93 1.99
C TRP A 42 2.41 2.81 2.06
N LEU A 43 1.99 1.55 2.19
CA LEU A 43 2.90 0.39 2.16
C LEU A 43 3.66 0.28 0.83
N PHE A 44 3.01 0.60 -0.29
CA PHE A 44 3.60 0.53 -1.62
C PHE A 44 4.77 1.51 -1.79
N GLU A 45 4.69 2.72 -1.22
CA GLU A 45 5.82 3.67 -1.21
C GLU A 45 7.07 3.05 -0.54
N HIS A 46 6.85 2.23 0.48
CA HIS A 46 7.91 1.57 1.24
C HIS A 46 8.50 0.34 0.55
N TYR A 47 7.86 -0.20 -0.51
CA TYR A 47 8.35 -1.37 -1.27
C TYR A 47 9.77 -1.17 -1.81
N THR A 48 10.04 -0.03 -2.45
CA THR A 48 11.37 0.27 -3.02
C THR A 48 12.29 0.87 -1.97
N LEU A 49 11.76 1.77 -1.13
CA LEU A 49 12.52 2.45 -0.09
C LEU A 49 13.13 1.43 0.87
N ALA A 50 12.39 0.44 1.39
CA ALA A 50 12.93 -0.54 2.34
C ALA A 50 14.20 -1.29 1.90
N ARG A 51 14.46 -1.41 0.59
CA ARG A 51 15.54 -2.25 0.07
C ARG A 51 16.75 -1.47 -0.45
N TYR A 52 16.53 -0.34 -1.11
CA TYR A 52 17.58 0.33 -1.85
C TYR A 52 17.76 1.78 -1.41
N PRO A 53 19.01 2.22 -1.16
CA PRO A 53 19.29 3.63 -1.01
C PRO A 53 18.86 4.41 -2.27
N ILE A 54 18.22 5.56 -2.08
CA ILE A 54 17.82 6.43 -3.18
C ILE A 54 18.36 7.84 -2.99
N VAL A 55 18.71 8.48 -4.10
CA VAL A 55 19.15 9.88 -4.09
C VAL A 55 17.91 10.78 -4.08
N ARG A 56 17.75 11.60 -3.04
CA ARG A 56 16.70 12.63 -2.94
C ARG A 56 17.35 14.01 -2.81
N GLY A 57 17.39 14.75 -3.91
CA GLY A 57 18.05 16.05 -3.98
C GLY A 57 19.54 15.95 -3.66
N ARG A 58 19.99 16.62 -2.60
CA ARG A 58 21.39 16.58 -2.12
C ARG A 58 21.63 15.55 -1.01
N ARG A 59 20.66 14.68 -0.72
CA ARG A 59 20.75 13.66 0.33
C ARG A 59 20.61 12.26 -0.25
N ILE A 60 21.25 11.30 0.39
CA ILE A 60 21.04 9.88 0.13
C ILE A 60 20.13 9.37 1.24
N TRP A 61 18.92 8.97 0.87
CA TRP A 61 18.03 8.27 1.78
C TRP A 61 18.55 6.82 1.89
N GLN A 62 18.83 6.36 3.11
CA GLN A 62 19.45 5.06 3.38
C GLN A 62 18.54 4.23 4.29
N PRO A 63 18.00 3.08 3.83
CA PRO A 63 16.99 2.33 4.59
C PRO A 63 17.46 1.97 6.01
N SER A 64 18.73 1.55 6.15
CA SER A 64 19.34 1.16 7.42
C SER A 64 19.48 2.30 8.43
N LYS A 65 19.33 3.56 8.03
CA LYS A 65 19.38 4.74 8.91
C LYS A 65 18.03 5.40 9.12
N GLU A 66 17.15 5.28 8.13
CA GLU A 66 15.90 6.02 8.06
C GLU A 66 14.72 5.24 8.63
N TYR A 67 14.75 3.90 8.57
CA TYR A 67 13.73 3.08 9.24
C TYR A 67 14.08 2.82 10.70
N ARG A 68 13.08 3.05 11.53
CA ARG A 68 13.06 2.78 12.96
C ARG A 68 11.98 1.75 13.25
N ARG A 69 12.02 1.25 14.48
CA ARG A 69 11.08 0.26 14.97
C ARG A 69 9.63 0.70 14.80
N GLU A 70 9.33 1.97 15.07
CA GLU A 70 7.97 2.50 15.02
C GLU A 70 7.37 2.41 13.61
N GLN A 71 8.19 2.68 12.58
CA GLN A 71 7.75 2.57 11.17
C GLN A 71 7.52 1.11 10.76
N ALA A 72 8.34 0.18 11.27
CA ALA A 72 8.14 -1.24 11.02
C ALA A 72 6.85 -1.76 11.69
N GLU A 73 6.59 -1.34 12.93
CA GLU A 73 5.37 -1.70 13.64
C GLU A 73 4.12 -1.09 12.98
N GLU A 74 4.19 0.15 12.49
CA GLU A 74 3.10 0.76 11.73
C GLU A 74 2.82 -0.02 10.44
N ALA A 75 3.87 -0.43 9.71
CA ALA A 75 3.69 -1.23 8.50
C ALA A 75 3.00 -2.57 8.76
N ILE A 76 3.33 -3.24 9.86
CA ILE A 76 2.65 -4.48 10.26
C ILE A 76 1.18 -4.19 10.58
N ARG A 77 0.88 -3.16 11.39
CA ARG A 77 -0.50 -2.79 11.74
C ARG A 77 -1.34 -2.46 10.51
N SER A 78 -0.81 -1.65 9.58
CA SER A 78 -1.49 -1.30 8.33
C SER A 78 -1.78 -2.54 7.48
N ALA A 79 -0.81 -3.47 7.37
CA ALA A 79 -0.99 -4.71 6.62
C ALA A 79 -2.04 -5.63 7.26
N GLU A 80 -2.01 -5.80 8.59
CA GLU A 80 -2.98 -6.61 9.33
C GLU A 80 -4.39 -6.05 9.20
N LYS A 81 -4.55 -4.72 9.35
CA LYS A 81 -5.83 -4.03 9.18
C LYS A 81 -6.37 -4.22 7.77
N ALA A 82 -5.54 -4.01 6.74
CA ALA A 82 -5.94 -4.18 5.36
C ALA A 82 -6.38 -5.63 5.08
N LEU A 83 -5.60 -6.61 5.54
CA LEU A 83 -5.90 -8.03 5.36
C LEU A 83 -7.20 -8.43 6.06
N LEU A 84 -7.45 -7.93 7.27
CA LEU A 84 -8.68 -8.19 8.01
C LEU A 84 -9.92 -7.69 7.25
N VAL A 85 -9.89 -6.44 6.79
CA VAL A 85 -11.02 -5.82 6.06
C VAL A 85 -11.28 -6.56 4.76
N ILE A 86 -10.23 -6.82 3.96
CA ILE A 86 -10.36 -7.57 2.70
C ILE A 86 -10.93 -8.97 2.95
N SER A 87 -10.43 -9.68 3.96
CA SER A 87 -10.90 -11.03 4.28
C SER A 87 -12.38 -11.04 4.66
N ASN A 88 -12.82 -10.07 5.45
CA ASN A 88 -14.23 -9.99 5.85
C ASN A 88 -15.13 -9.62 4.66
N TYR A 89 -14.67 -8.69 3.81
CA TYR A 89 -15.38 -8.33 2.58
C TYR A 89 -15.54 -9.55 1.66
N LEU A 90 -14.48 -10.33 1.48
CA LEU A 90 -14.49 -11.54 0.65
C LEU A 90 -15.45 -12.61 1.19
N ARG A 91 -15.42 -12.87 2.50
CA ARG A 91 -16.32 -13.85 3.13
C ARG A 91 -17.79 -13.45 3.01
N GLU A 92 -18.10 -12.19 3.26
CA GLU A 92 -19.49 -11.70 3.25
C GLU A 92 -20.09 -11.65 1.84
N ASN A 93 -19.30 -11.24 0.84
CA ASN A 93 -19.81 -10.98 -0.51
C ASN A 93 -19.56 -12.11 -1.50
N PHE A 94 -18.58 -12.99 -1.24
CA PHE A 94 -18.15 -14.03 -2.17
C PHE A 94 -18.05 -15.43 -1.53
N GLY A 95 -18.18 -15.55 -0.21
CA GLY A 95 -18.17 -16.84 0.49
C GLY A 95 -16.80 -17.54 0.52
N VAL A 96 -15.70 -16.80 0.30
CA VAL A 96 -14.31 -17.29 0.31
C VAL A 96 -13.51 -16.74 1.49
#